data_AF-A0AAD7RCS9-F1
#
_entry.id   AF-A0AAD7RCS9-F1
#
_cell.length_a   1.000
_cell.length_b   1.000
_cell.length_c   1.000
_cell.angle_alpha   90.00
_cell.angle_beta   90.00
_cell.angle_gamma   90.00
#
_symmetry.space_group_name_H-M   'P 1'
#
loop_
_entity.id
_entity.type
_entity.pdbx_description
1 polymer ?
#
loop_
_entity_poly.entity_id
_entity_poly.type
_entity_poly.pdbx_seq_one_letter_code
_entity_poly.pdbx_strand_id
1 'polypeptide(L)'
;MHRGLYRRGRSSVQCLFLLCLADFSAPSSPPLYVFSHVGHEVTLPCNWTSRMVVSPRPQSPYLQWHTPKGSVFEMKGEARYEGRGYKGRVQVAPWRFEGGDCSLLLRELRFSDAALYESFVIVEGSMRLFIGAVRLVVRDHKYRQQLREGEPLVLKLHTPQAATVIFQGGNATESEVIWQKNSRDRSQGRLTKGDRILTLSGVRLEDSGIYKVLDPQGLAVSTVNLKVEGGREAHSRACRASITSLVMAASLLFSHPHVLF
;
A
#
# COMPACT_ATOMS: atom_id res chain seq x y z
N MET A 1 40.14 -68.57 55.28
CA MET A 1 40.68 -68.91 53.94
C MET A 1 39.53 -68.96 52.95
N HIS A 2 39.82 -68.68 51.68
CA HIS A 2 38.96 -68.56 50.50
C HIS A 2 38.29 -67.21 50.21
N ARG A 3 38.57 -66.79 48.97
CA ARG A 3 38.48 -65.48 48.33
C ARG A 3 37.13 -65.33 47.63
N GLY A 4 36.69 -64.08 47.43
CA GLY A 4 35.62 -63.74 46.50
C GLY A 4 35.60 -62.24 46.17
N LEU A 5 36.49 -61.82 45.26
CA LEU A 5 36.55 -60.47 44.71
C LEU A 5 35.36 -60.21 43.76
N TYR A 6 34.47 -59.30 44.14
CA TYR A 6 33.40 -58.81 43.27
C TYR A 6 34.00 -57.83 42.24
N ARG A 7 34.11 -58.27 40.97
CA ARG A 7 34.57 -57.43 39.85
C ARG A 7 33.48 -56.42 39.48
N ARG A 8 33.84 -55.14 39.57
CA ARG A 8 33.07 -53.99 39.11
C ARG A 8 33.08 -53.93 37.58
N GLY A 9 32.01 -54.38 36.94
CA GLY A 9 31.81 -54.21 35.50
C GLY A 9 31.52 -52.73 35.17
N ARG A 10 32.51 -52.03 34.59
CA ARG A 10 32.30 -50.78 33.86
C ARG A 10 31.77 -51.16 32.48
N SER A 11 30.45 -51.17 32.29
CA SER A 11 29.89 -51.14 30.94
C SER A 11 30.01 -49.73 30.40
N SER A 12 30.93 -49.61 29.45
CA SER A 12 31.16 -48.46 28.59
C SER A 12 29.84 -48.03 27.94
N VAL A 13 29.30 -46.88 28.35
CA VAL A 13 28.24 -46.21 27.58
C VAL A 13 28.94 -45.61 26.37
N GLN A 14 29.02 -46.42 25.32
CA GLN A 14 29.51 -45.99 24.02
C GLN A 14 28.43 -45.08 23.44
N CYS A 15 28.56 -43.77 23.73
CA CYS A 15 27.84 -42.71 23.04
C CYS A 15 28.17 -42.84 21.55
N LEU A 16 27.33 -43.57 20.83
CA LEU A 16 27.18 -43.44 19.39
C LEU A 16 26.75 -42.00 19.14
N PHE A 17 27.73 -41.12 18.97
CA PHE A 17 27.55 -39.85 18.28
C PHE A 17 27.13 -40.19 16.86
N LEU A 18 25.81 -40.39 16.69
CA LEU A 18 25.14 -40.21 15.41
C LEU A 18 25.44 -38.76 15.01
N LEU A 19 26.52 -38.59 14.26
CA LEU A 19 26.73 -37.44 13.39
C LEU A 19 25.52 -37.44 12.46
N CYS A 20 24.47 -36.76 12.89
CA CYS A 20 23.43 -36.29 12.01
C CYS A 20 24.18 -35.35 11.07
N LEU A 21 24.61 -35.89 9.92
CA LEU A 21 24.80 -35.11 8.71
C LEU A 21 23.40 -34.62 8.33
N ALA A 22 22.88 -33.69 9.14
CA ALA A 22 22.00 -32.70 8.58
C ALA A 22 22.90 -32.00 7.58
N ASP A 23 22.81 -32.42 6.32
CA ASP A 23 23.06 -31.55 5.19
C ASP A 23 22.10 -30.36 5.34
N PHE A 24 22.44 -29.46 6.27
CA PHE A 24 22.05 -28.07 6.22
C PHE A 24 22.82 -27.50 5.01
N SER A 25 22.43 -27.96 3.82
CA SER A 25 22.53 -27.13 2.64
C SER A 25 21.66 -25.92 2.95
N ALA A 26 22.25 -24.93 3.62
CA ALA A 26 21.65 -23.63 3.80
C ALA A 26 21.29 -23.17 2.38
N PRO A 27 20.00 -23.08 2.02
CA PRO A 27 19.68 -22.74 0.66
C PRO A 27 20.03 -21.27 0.48
N SER A 28 20.76 -21.03 -0.60
CA SER A 28 20.70 -19.85 -1.48
C SER A 28 20.56 -18.48 -0.81
N SER A 29 21.49 -17.58 -1.10
CA SER A 29 21.39 -16.10 -1.01
C SER A 29 20.06 -15.53 -0.45
N PRO A 30 20.09 -14.67 0.60
CA PRO A 30 18.87 -14.14 1.21
C PRO A 30 17.94 -13.53 0.16
N PRO A 31 16.61 -13.64 0.35
CA PRO A 31 15.67 -13.13 -0.63
C PRO A 31 15.78 -11.62 -0.77
N LEU A 32 15.61 -11.13 -1.99
CA LEU A 32 15.54 -9.69 -2.25
C LEU A 32 14.20 -9.15 -1.73
N TYR A 33 14.22 -8.00 -1.05
CA TYR A 33 13.00 -7.37 -0.54
C TYR A 33 12.50 -6.33 -1.52
N VAL A 34 11.21 -6.43 -1.87
CA VAL A 34 10.50 -5.42 -2.64
C VAL A 34 9.34 -4.89 -1.82
N PHE A 35 9.24 -3.58 -1.70
CA PHE A 35 8.17 -2.90 -0.98
C PHE A 35 7.32 -2.13 -1.97
N SER A 36 6.00 -2.27 -1.84
CA SER A 36 5.05 -1.45 -2.60
C SER A 36 3.76 -1.29 -1.80
N HIS A 37 2.78 -0.60 -2.37
CA HIS A 37 1.51 -0.29 -1.72
C HIS A 37 0.35 -0.99 -2.43
N VAL A 38 -0.73 -1.22 -1.70
CA VAL A 38 -1.98 -1.75 -2.29
C VAL A 38 -2.40 -0.91 -3.50
N GLY A 39 -2.83 -1.59 -4.57
CA GLY A 39 -3.29 -0.97 -5.80
C GLY A 39 -2.20 -0.58 -6.79
N HIS A 40 -0.93 -0.52 -6.37
CA HIS A 40 0.20 -0.24 -7.27
C HIS A 40 0.55 -1.47 -8.12
N GLU A 41 1.42 -1.27 -9.09
CA GLU A 41 2.16 -2.34 -9.76
C GLU A 41 3.58 -2.45 -9.22
N VAL A 42 4.21 -3.61 -9.44
CA VAL A 42 5.57 -3.88 -9.01
C VAL A 42 6.24 -4.88 -9.96
N THR A 43 7.54 -4.72 -10.19
CA THR A 43 8.35 -5.71 -10.91
C THR A 43 9.18 -6.51 -9.91
N LEU A 44 8.99 -7.82 -9.88
CA LEU A 44 9.82 -8.75 -9.11
C LEU A 44 11.03 -9.12 -9.97
N PRO A 45 12.26 -8.74 -9.58
CA PRO A 45 13.43 -8.92 -10.43
C PRO A 45 13.80 -10.40 -10.56
N CYS A 46 14.18 -10.80 -11.77
CA CYS A 46 14.68 -12.14 -12.06
C CYS A 46 15.59 -12.11 -13.29
N ASN A 47 16.73 -12.78 -13.19
CA ASN A 47 17.63 -12.96 -14.32
C ASN A 47 18.14 -14.40 -14.32
N TRP A 48 17.74 -15.19 -15.33
CA TRP A 48 18.08 -16.61 -15.38
C TRP A 48 19.49 -16.87 -15.90
N THR A 49 20.08 -15.93 -16.65
CA THR A 49 21.48 -16.04 -17.10
C THR A 49 22.49 -16.02 -15.96
N SER A 50 22.11 -15.46 -14.79
CA SER A 50 22.94 -15.50 -13.58
C SER A 50 23.22 -16.92 -13.06
N ARG A 51 22.41 -17.91 -13.45
CA ARG A 51 22.53 -19.31 -13.00
C ARG A 51 22.99 -20.27 -14.07
N MET A 52 22.81 -19.94 -15.35
CA MET A 52 23.23 -20.78 -16.46
C MET A 52 24.64 -20.40 -16.92
N VAL A 53 25.64 -21.02 -16.29
CA VAL A 53 27.05 -21.00 -16.74
C VAL A 53 27.27 -21.98 -17.90
N VAL A 54 26.32 -22.91 -18.13
CA VAL A 54 26.47 -24.01 -19.08
C VAL A 54 25.84 -23.66 -20.42
N SER A 55 26.66 -23.71 -21.47
CA SER A 55 26.23 -23.77 -22.87
C SER A 55 25.94 -25.23 -23.24
N PRO A 56 24.91 -25.51 -24.06
CA PRO A 56 24.07 -24.58 -24.80
C PRO A 56 22.90 -24.01 -23.98
N ARG A 57 22.45 -22.81 -24.35
CA ARG A 57 21.21 -22.23 -23.81
C ARG A 57 20.03 -23.16 -24.15
N PRO A 58 19.08 -23.38 -23.23
CA PRO A 58 17.88 -24.16 -23.55
C PRO A 58 17.17 -23.51 -24.74
N GLN A 59 16.78 -24.30 -25.74
CA GLN A 59 16.06 -23.78 -26.91
C GLN A 59 14.66 -23.27 -26.54
N SER A 60 14.08 -23.80 -25.46
CA SER A 60 12.79 -23.34 -24.93
C SER A 60 12.77 -23.45 -23.39
N PRO A 61 13.38 -22.50 -22.66
CA PRO A 61 13.38 -22.55 -21.20
C PRO A 61 11.95 -22.38 -20.68
N TYR A 62 11.56 -23.26 -19.75
CA TYR A 62 10.26 -23.18 -19.11
C TYR A 62 10.39 -22.41 -17.79
N LEU A 63 9.89 -21.16 -17.79
CA LEU A 63 9.87 -20.29 -16.62
C LEU A 63 8.70 -20.62 -15.69
N GLN A 64 8.97 -20.64 -14.39
CA GLN A 64 7.96 -20.75 -13.35
C GLN A 64 8.19 -19.72 -12.24
N TRP A 65 7.14 -19.02 -11.87
CA TRP A 65 7.05 -18.23 -10.64
C TRP A 65 6.06 -18.89 -9.69
N HIS A 66 6.49 -19.08 -8.45
CA HIS A 66 5.72 -19.75 -7.40
C HIS A 66 5.72 -18.95 -6.11
N THR A 67 4.68 -19.16 -5.31
CA THR A 67 4.69 -18.87 -3.87
C THR A 67 4.44 -20.18 -3.11
N PRO A 68 4.57 -20.21 -1.77
CA PRO A 68 4.13 -21.36 -0.99
C PRO A 68 2.65 -21.74 -1.18
N LYS A 69 1.81 -20.82 -1.68
CA LYS A 69 0.39 -21.07 -1.97
C LYS A 69 0.15 -21.74 -3.34
N GLY A 70 1.17 -21.81 -4.20
CA GLY A 70 1.10 -22.43 -5.51
C GLY A 70 1.67 -21.57 -6.64
N SER A 71 1.38 -21.99 -7.87
CA SER A 71 1.83 -21.34 -9.11
C SER A 71 1.26 -19.93 -9.24
N VAL A 72 2.12 -18.98 -9.59
CA VAL A 72 1.79 -17.57 -9.86
C VAL A 72 1.73 -17.32 -11.36
N PHE A 73 2.78 -17.73 -12.07
CA PHE A 73 2.94 -17.52 -13.50
C PHE A 73 3.86 -18.58 -14.09
N GLU A 74 3.52 -19.06 -15.28
CA GLU A 74 4.28 -20.07 -16.02
C GLU A 74 4.36 -19.67 -17.50
N MET A 75 5.52 -19.87 -18.11
CA MET A 75 5.73 -19.55 -19.53
C MET A 75 6.67 -20.55 -20.20
N LYS A 76 6.21 -21.15 -21.31
CA LYS A 76 6.99 -22.06 -22.16
C LYS A 76 6.68 -21.76 -23.63
N GLY A 77 7.62 -21.10 -24.32
CA GLY A 77 7.35 -20.52 -25.64
C GLY A 77 6.20 -19.52 -25.55
N GLU A 78 5.20 -19.65 -26.45
CA GLU A 78 4.01 -18.81 -26.43
C GLU A 78 2.97 -19.22 -25.37
N ALA A 79 3.06 -20.43 -24.82
CA ALA A 79 2.12 -20.90 -23.82
C ALA A 79 2.36 -20.18 -22.49
N ARG A 80 1.29 -19.61 -21.93
CA ARG A 80 1.29 -18.89 -20.66
C ARG A 80 0.19 -19.41 -19.75
N TYR A 81 0.49 -19.52 -18.47
CA TYR A 81 -0.49 -19.83 -17.44
C TYR A 81 -0.37 -18.83 -16.29
N GLU A 82 -1.52 -18.42 -15.77
CA GLU A 82 -1.63 -17.50 -14.65
C GLU A 82 -2.37 -18.17 -13.50
N GLY A 83 -1.74 -18.13 -12.32
CA GLY A 83 -2.26 -18.73 -11.10
C GLY A 83 -3.61 -18.16 -10.67
N ARG A 84 -4.32 -18.93 -9.83
CA ARG A 84 -5.55 -18.45 -9.19
C ARG A 84 -5.26 -17.17 -8.41
N GLY A 85 -6.05 -16.12 -8.67
CA GLY A 85 -5.87 -14.80 -8.05
C GLY A 85 -4.91 -13.88 -8.81
N TYR A 86 -4.10 -14.40 -9.74
CA TYR A 86 -3.15 -13.62 -10.55
C TYR A 86 -3.63 -13.31 -11.97
N LYS A 87 -4.71 -13.97 -12.41
CA LYS A 87 -5.34 -13.76 -13.73
C LYS A 87 -5.50 -12.28 -14.11
N GLY A 88 -4.95 -11.89 -15.25
CA GLY A 88 -4.94 -10.54 -15.82
C GLY A 88 -4.01 -9.55 -15.11
N ARG A 89 -3.25 -9.99 -14.10
CA ARG A 89 -2.40 -9.11 -13.27
C ARG A 89 -0.92 -9.36 -13.41
N VAL A 90 -0.52 -10.50 -13.99
CA VAL A 90 0.90 -10.88 -14.12
C VAL A 90 1.37 -10.81 -15.56
N GLN A 91 2.63 -10.43 -15.76
CA GLN A 91 3.25 -10.40 -17.08
C GLN A 91 4.76 -10.59 -16.98
N VAL A 92 5.31 -11.38 -17.91
CA VAL A 92 6.73 -11.39 -18.25
C VAL A 92 6.84 -10.96 -19.70
N ALA A 93 7.78 -10.08 -20.03
CA ALA A 93 8.00 -9.65 -21.40
C ALA A 93 8.75 -10.74 -22.19
N PRO A 94 8.15 -11.39 -23.21
CA PRO A 94 8.78 -12.53 -23.89
C PRO A 94 10.14 -12.21 -24.51
N TRP A 95 10.26 -11.05 -25.15
CA TRP A 95 11.51 -10.59 -25.77
C TRP A 95 12.63 -10.33 -24.74
N ARG A 96 12.29 -9.94 -23.50
CA ARG A 96 13.26 -9.79 -22.41
C ARG A 96 13.70 -11.13 -21.87
N PHE A 97 12.78 -12.09 -21.86
CA PHE A 97 13.03 -13.44 -21.38
C PHE A 97 14.07 -14.17 -22.22
N GLU A 98 14.01 -14.07 -23.55
CA GLU A 98 15.06 -14.59 -24.44
C GLU A 98 16.45 -13.99 -24.13
N GLY A 99 16.46 -12.71 -23.77
CA GLY A 99 17.66 -11.98 -23.35
C GLY A 99 18.16 -12.29 -21.93
N GLY A 100 17.47 -13.13 -21.16
CA GLY A 100 17.87 -13.50 -19.79
C GLY A 100 16.97 -12.97 -18.68
N ASP A 101 16.08 -12.03 -18.97
CA ASP A 101 15.29 -11.32 -17.98
C ASP A 101 13.90 -11.93 -17.81
N CYS A 102 13.72 -12.58 -16.68
CA CYS A 102 12.52 -13.29 -16.27
C CYS A 102 11.69 -12.52 -15.25
N SER A 103 11.91 -11.20 -15.13
CA SER A 103 11.25 -10.37 -14.14
C SER A 103 9.73 -10.38 -14.32
N LEU A 104 9.01 -10.52 -13.21
CA LEU A 104 7.55 -10.62 -13.20
C LEU A 104 6.94 -9.27 -12.84
N LEU A 105 6.23 -8.65 -13.77
CA LEU A 105 5.36 -7.51 -13.47
C LEU A 105 4.06 -8.03 -12.85
N LEU A 106 3.72 -7.51 -11.67
CA LEU A 106 2.47 -7.79 -10.95
C LEU A 106 1.70 -6.49 -10.75
N ARG A 107 0.47 -6.42 -11.25
CA ARG A 107 -0.43 -5.25 -11.21
C ARG A 107 -1.49 -5.37 -10.12
N GLU A 108 -2.02 -4.22 -9.73
CA GLU A 108 -3.10 -4.07 -8.76
C GLU A 108 -2.86 -4.89 -7.47
N LEU A 109 -1.76 -4.58 -6.79
CA LEU A 109 -1.35 -5.28 -5.59
C LEU A 109 -2.43 -5.34 -4.52
N ARG A 110 -2.50 -6.48 -3.84
CA ARG A 110 -3.41 -6.78 -2.73
C ARG A 110 -2.58 -7.20 -1.52
N PHE A 111 -3.11 -7.08 -0.31
CA PHE A 111 -2.42 -7.60 0.88
C PHE A 111 -2.14 -9.11 0.76
N SER A 112 -3.04 -9.86 0.12
CA SER A 112 -2.88 -11.29 -0.11
C SER A 112 -1.75 -11.66 -1.09
N ASP A 113 -1.24 -10.69 -1.86
CA ASP A 113 -0.07 -10.85 -2.72
C ASP A 113 1.24 -10.78 -1.94
N ALA A 114 1.25 -10.31 -0.69
CA ALA A 114 2.45 -10.32 0.14
C ALA A 114 2.89 -11.77 0.40
N ALA A 115 4.07 -12.14 -0.11
CA ALA A 115 4.58 -13.49 -0.06
C ALA A 115 6.09 -13.54 -0.36
N LEU A 116 6.67 -14.71 -0.15
CA LEU A 116 7.93 -15.08 -0.77
C LEU A 116 7.64 -15.66 -2.16
N TYR A 117 8.16 -15.02 -3.19
CA TYR A 117 8.07 -15.45 -4.58
C TYR A 117 9.38 -16.12 -4.97
N GLU A 118 9.30 -17.27 -5.60
CA GLU A 118 10.45 -18.05 -6.06
C GLU A 118 10.34 -18.25 -7.57
N SER A 119 11.48 -18.12 -8.25
CA SER A 119 11.58 -18.23 -9.69
C SER A 119 12.47 -19.40 -10.09
N PHE A 120 12.02 -20.15 -11.10
CA PHE A 120 12.70 -21.35 -11.58
C PHE A 120 12.74 -21.39 -13.11
N VAL A 121 13.80 -21.96 -13.66
CA VAL A 121 13.80 -22.45 -15.05
C VAL A 121 13.87 -23.96 -15.05
N ILE A 122 13.00 -24.61 -15.83
CA ILE A 122 13.10 -26.03 -16.14
C ILE A 122 13.84 -26.17 -17.47
N VAL A 123 14.94 -26.92 -17.44
CA VAL A 123 15.79 -27.24 -18.60
C VAL A 123 15.61 -28.70 -19.03
N GLU A 124 16.23 -29.08 -20.15
CA GLU A 124 16.18 -30.45 -20.68
C GLU A 124 16.55 -31.49 -19.61
N GLY A 125 15.87 -32.65 -19.64
CA GLY A 125 15.96 -33.65 -18.58
C GLY A 125 15.12 -33.34 -17.33
N SER A 126 14.23 -32.34 -17.37
CA SER A 126 13.31 -31.94 -16.28
C SER A 126 14.00 -31.40 -15.03
N MET A 127 15.26 -30.99 -15.14
CA MET A 127 15.96 -30.34 -14.03
C MET A 127 15.37 -28.96 -13.77
N ARG A 128 14.83 -28.76 -12.57
CA ARG A 128 14.25 -27.50 -12.11
C ARG A 128 15.30 -26.67 -11.38
N LEU A 129 15.79 -25.62 -12.02
CA LEU A 129 16.84 -24.75 -11.52
C LEU A 129 16.25 -23.54 -10.79
N PHE A 130 16.60 -23.37 -9.51
CA PHE A 130 16.24 -22.18 -8.75
C PHE A 130 17.06 -20.96 -9.21
N ILE A 131 16.36 -19.88 -9.55
CA ILE A 131 16.99 -18.62 -9.99
C ILE A 131 17.22 -17.72 -8.78
N GLY A 132 16.12 -17.42 -8.06
CA GLY A 132 16.14 -16.52 -6.93
C GLY A 132 14.78 -16.39 -6.26
N ALA A 133 14.80 -15.77 -5.09
CA ALA A 133 13.62 -15.49 -4.29
C ALA A 133 13.47 -13.99 -4.01
N VAL A 134 12.22 -13.52 -4.07
CA VAL A 134 11.84 -12.14 -3.81
C VAL A 134 10.75 -12.11 -2.73
N ARG A 135 11.00 -11.43 -1.62
CA ARG A 135 9.99 -11.16 -0.60
C ARG A 135 9.26 -9.87 -0.94
N LEU A 136 8.01 -10.00 -1.37
CA LEU A 136 7.13 -8.86 -1.61
C LEU A 136 6.40 -8.48 -0.32
N VAL A 137 6.53 -7.22 0.07
CA VAL A 137 5.83 -6.61 1.19
C VAL A 137 4.88 -5.55 0.66
N VAL A 138 3.59 -5.70 0.97
CA VAL A 138 2.53 -4.78 0.54
C VAL A 138 2.05 -3.96 1.73
N ARG A 139 2.05 -2.64 1.57
CA ARG A 139 1.70 -1.67 2.62
C ARG A 139 0.39 -0.95 2.33
N ASP A 140 -0.24 -0.48 3.40
CA ASP A 140 -1.37 0.43 3.34
C ASP A 140 -0.92 1.87 3.05
N HIS A 141 -1.86 2.71 2.66
CA HIS A 141 -1.63 4.14 2.47
C HIS A 141 -2.01 4.91 3.74
N LYS A 142 -1.17 5.82 4.22
CA LYS A 142 -1.46 6.62 5.42
C LYS A 142 -1.26 8.10 5.15
N TYR A 143 -2.27 8.90 5.42
CA TYR A 143 -2.25 10.34 5.20
C TYR A 143 -2.72 11.10 6.45
N ARG A 144 -2.11 12.26 6.70
CA ARG A 144 -2.64 13.29 7.61
C ARG A 144 -3.03 14.48 6.75
N GLN A 145 -4.26 14.97 6.93
CA GLN A 145 -4.77 16.07 6.15
C GLN A 145 -5.39 17.12 7.06
N GLN A 146 -5.14 18.39 6.73
CA GLN A 146 -5.76 19.54 7.37
C GLN A 146 -6.57 20.27 6.31
N LEU A 147 -7.85 20.48 6.58
CA LEU A 147 -8.77 21.16 5.67
C LEU A 147 -9.50 22.26 6.40
N ARG A 148 -9.92 23.30 5.69
CA ARG A 148 -10.84 24.30 6.21
C ARG A 148 -12.28 23.85 6.04
N GLU A 149 -13.14 24.34 6.91
CA GLU A 149 -14.58 24.13 6.78
C GLU A 149 -15.08 24.55 5.38
N GLY A 150 -15.91 23.71 4.77
CA GLY A 150 -16.40 23.88 3.40
C GLY A 150 -15.52 23.26 2.30
N GLU A 151 -14.28 22.86 2.59
CA GLU A 151 -13.43 22.19 1.60
C GLU A 151 -13.84 20.72 1.36
N PRO A 152 -13.56 20.13 0.18
CA PRO A 152 -13.86 18.73 -0.08
C PRO A 152 -12.76 17.79 0.46
N LEU A 153 -13.15 16.75 1.18
CA LEU A 153 -12.25 15.63 1.52
C LEU A 153 -12.34 14.57 0.43
N VAL A 154 -11.20 14.21 -0.17
CA VAL A 154 -11.10 13.14 -1.17
C VAL A 154 -10.43 11.91 -0.56
N LEU A 155 -11.20 10.84 -0.41
CA LEU A 155 -10.74 9.53 0.03
C LEU A 155 -10.40 8.67 -1.19
N LYS A 156 -9.11 8.38 -1.38
CA LYS A 156 -8.64 7.49 -2.45
C LYS A 156 -8.92 6.05 -2.09
N LEU A 157 -9.56 5.31 -2.99
CA LEU A 157 -9.85 3.88 -2.79
C LEU A 157 -8.64 2.99 -3.09
N HIS A 158 -7.69 3.49 -3.88
CA HIS A 158 -6.42 2.86 -4.31
C HIS A 158 -6.53 1.54 -5.10
N THR A 159 -7.54 0.71 -4.88
CA THR A 159 -7.72 -0.58 -5.53
C THR A 159 -9.18 -0.83 -5.87
N PRO A 160 -9.48 -1.52 -7.00
CA PRO A 160 -10.84 -1.97 -7.30
C PRO A 160 -11.45 -2.89 -6.22
N GLN A 161 -10.61 -3.49 -5.38
CA GLN A 161 -11.05 -4.36 -4.28
C GLN A 161 -11.61 -3.58 -3.08
N ALA A 162 -11.42 -2.26 -2.99
CA ALA A 162 -11.97 -1.46 -1.90
C ALA A 162 -13.48 -1.68 -1.77
N ALA A 163 -13.92 -2.01 -0.55
CA ALA A 163 -15.25 -2.52 -0.29
C ALA A 163 -16.05 -1.62 0.64
N THR A 164 -15.42 -1.09 1.68
CA THR A 164 -16.12 -0.32 2.73
C THR A 164 -15.29 0.89 3.12
N VAL A 165 -15.93 2.00 3.48
CA VAL A 165 -15.28 3.10 4.18
C VAL A 165 -15.95 3.30 5.52
N ILE A 166 -15.12 3.36 6.56
CA ILE A 166 -15.55 3.66 7.91
C ILE A 166 -14.97 4.99 8.39
N PHE A 167 -15.72 5.67 9.24
CA PHE A 167 -15.31 6.88 9.93
C PHE A 167 -15.32 6.65 11.44
N GLN A 168 -14.32 7.18 12.11
CA GLN A 168 -14.24 7.27 13.56
C GLN A 168 -13.96 8.73 13.93
N GLY A 169 -14.96 9.42 14.48
CA GLY A 169 -14.80 10.79 14.97
C GLY A 169 -13.73 10.87 16.07
N GLY A 170 -13.07 12.03 16.21
CA GLY A 170 -11.95 12.18 17.15
C GLY A 170 -12.26 11.84 18.61
N ASN A 171 -13.52 12.03 19.03
CA ASN A 171 -13.99 11.73 20.39
C ASN A 171 -14.78 10.41 20.46
N ALA A 172 -14.94 9.71 19.34
CA ALA A 172 -15.75 8.50 19.23
C ALA A 172 -14.90 7.23 19.41
N THR A 173 -15.44 6.28 20.16
CA THR A 173 -14.84 4.94 20.34
C THR A 173 -15.27 3.97 19.25
N GLU A 174 -16.49 4.14 18.73
CA GLU A 174 -17.05 3.29 17.68
C GLU A 174 -16.84 3.89 16.29
N SER A 175 -16.71 3.01 15.31
CA SER A 175 -16.61 3.39 13.89
C SER A 175 -17.95 3.19 13.22
N GLU A 176 -18.36 4.15 12.40
CA GLU A 176 -19.55 4.06 11.56
C GLU A 176 -19.19 3.75 10.11
N VAL A 177 -20.06 2.98 9.43
CA VAL A 177 -19.92 2.70 7.99
C VAL A 177 -20.54 3.85 7.21
N ILE A 178 -19.71 4.63 6.52
CA ILE A 178 -20.16 5.79 5.72
C ILE A 178 -20.30 5.46 4.23
N TRP A 179 -19.70 4.36 3.79
CA TRP A 179 -19.86 3.88 2.41
C TRP A 179 -19.61 2.38 2.33
N GLN A 180 -20.39 1.70 1.49
CA GLN A 180 -20.18 0.30 1.15
C GLN A 180 -20.45 0.05 -0.33
N LYS A 181 -19.51 -0.64 -0.98
CA LYS A 181 -19.58 -1.00 -2.40
C LYS A 181 -20.81 -1.87 -2.65
N ASN A 182 -21.54 -1.55 -3.71
CA ASN A 182 -22.76 -2.24 -4.13
C ASN A 182 -23.91 -2.20 -3.10
N SER A 183 -23.85 -1.31 -2.11
CA SER A 183 -25.03 -1.03 -1.30
C SER A 183 -26.12 -0.39 -2.17
N ARG A 184 -27.38 -0.82 -1.97
CA ARG A 184 -28.55 -0.21 -2.61
C ARG A 184 -28.84 1.19 -2.10
N ASP A 185 -28.20 1.56 -0.99
CA ASP A 185 -28.36 2.87 -0.38
C ASP A 185 -27.68 3.92 -1.24
N ARG A 186 -28.49 4.77 -1.87
CA ARG A 186 -28.03 5.86 -2.73
C ARG A 186 -27.36 6.89 -1.84
N SER A 187 -26.02 6.85 -1.77
CA SER A 187 -25.16 7.98 -1.36
C SER A 187 -25.71 8.75 -0.15
N GLN A 188 -25.37 8.30 1.06
CA GLN A 188 -25.70 9.01 2.28
C GLN A 188 -25.17 10.45 2.24
N GLY A 189 -26.09 11.42 2.15
CA GLY A 189 -25.81 12.84 2.38
C GLY A 189 -24.76 13.48 1.46
N ARG A 190 -23.64 13.92 2.06
CA ARG A 190 -22.58 14.74 1.42
C ARG A 190 -21.55 13.93 0.62
N LEU A 191 -21.68 12.61 0.58
CA LEU A 191 -20.74 11.71 -0.08
C LEU A 191 -21.09 11.48 -1.55
N THR A 192 -20.11 11.74 -2.41
CA THR A 192 -20.19 11.48 -3.84
C THR A 192 -19.16 10.44 -4.26
N LYS A 193 -19.55 9.53 -5.14
CA LYS A 193 -18.69 8.45 -5.63
C LYS A 193 -18.15 8.78 -7.02
N GLY A 194 -16.83 8.78 -7.15
CA GLY A 194 -16.13 8.85 -8.43
C GLY A 194 -15.49 7.51 -8.80
N ASP A 195 -14.70 7.51 -9.87
CA ASP A 195 -13.85 6.35 -10.19
C ASP A 195 -12.66 6.31 -9.23
N ARG A 196 -12.50 5.18 -8.52
CA ARG A 196 -11.48 4.93 -7.50
C ARG A 196 -11.35 5.99 -6.39
N ILE A 197 -12.34 6.86 -6.22
CA ILE A 197 -12.38 7.88 -5.16
C ILE A 197 -13.78 8.03 -4.55
N LEU A 198 -13.83 8.48 -3.30
CA LEU A 198 -15.03 9.01 -2.65
C LEU A 198 -14.75 10.43 -2.19
N THR A 199 -15.72 11.31 -2.34
CA THR A 199 -15.58 12.72 -1.97
C THR A 199 -16.66 13.10 -0.97
N LEU A 200 -16.25 13.52 0.22
CA LEU A 200 -17.12 14.17 1.20
C LEU A 200 -17.11 15.68 0.90
N SER A 201 -18.23 16.19 0.42
CA SER A 201 -18.39 17.61 0.10
C SER A 201 -18.54 18.45 1.37
N GLY A 202 -17.88 19.60 1.41
CA GLY A 202 -18.00 20.59 2.46
C GLY A 202 -17.76 20.04 3.86
N VAL A 203 -16.50 19.75 4.20
CA VAL A 203 -16.15 19.24 5.53
C VAL A 203 -16.52 20.23 6.62
N ARG A 204 -16.89 19.71 7.78
CA ARG A 204 -17.26 20.48 8.98
C ARG A 204 -16.34 20.13 10.15
N LEU A 205 -16.41 20.89 11.24
CA LEU A 205 -15.59 20.62 12.42
C LEU A 205 -15.81 19.19 12.96
N GLU A 206 -17.05 18.70 12.95
CA GLU A 206 -17.41 17.33 13.39
C GLU A 206 -16.85 16.22 12.49
N ASP A 207 -16.46 16.52 11.25
CA ASP A 207 -15.85 15.56 10.32
C ASP A 207 -14.38 15.26 10.69
N SER A 208 -13.81 15.93 11.70
CA SER A 208 -12.46 15.64 12.19
C SER A 208 -12.40 14.23 12.81
N GLY A 209 -11.48 13.41 12.32
CA GLY A 209 -11.35 12.03 12.76
C GLY A 209 -10.55 11.16 11.80
N ILE A 210 -10.75 9.85 11.91
CA ILE A 210 -10.02 8.84 11.14
C ILE A 210 -10.98 8.20 10.14
N TYR A 211 -10.63 8.30 8.87
CA TYR A 211 -11.31 7.60 7.77
C TYR A 211 -10.45 6.41 7.34
N LYS A 212 -11.06 5.23 7.21
CA LYS A 212 -10.38 4.03 6.71
C LYS A 212 -11.13 3.46 5.52
N VAL A 213 -10.42 3.27 4.42
CA VAL A 213 -10.88 2.46 3.29
C VAL A 213 -10.47 1.02 3.54
N LEU A 214 -11.44 0.11 3.58
CA LEU A 214 -11.24 -1.30 3.86
C LEU A 214 -11.42 -2.14 2.59
N ASP A 215 -10.64 -3.22 2.48
CA ASP A 215 -10.86 -4.29 1.52
C ASP A 215 -12.01 -5.23 1.99
N PRO A 216 -12.40 -6.25 1.20
CA PRO A 216 -13.48 -7.16 1.57
C PRO A 216 -13.16 -8.04 2.79
N GLN A 217 -11.89 -8.12 3.19
CA GLN A 217 -11.43 -8.84 4.38
C GLN A 217 -11.39 -7.94 5.63
N GLY A 218 -11.75 -6.65 5.50
CA GLY A 218 -11.73 -5.68 6.59
C GLY A 218 -10.35 -5.08 6.87
N LEU A 219 -9.35 -5.31 6.01
CA LEU A 219 -8.03 -4.73 6.15
C LEU A 219 -8.01 -3.30 5.59
N ALA A 220 -7.36 -2.39 6.31
CA ALA A 220 -7.27 -0.99 5.89
C ALA A 220 -6.32 -0.83 4.69
N VAL A 221 -6.88 -0.54 3.52
CA VAL A 221 -6.16 -0.16 2.30
C VAL A 221 -5.57 1.25 2.44
N SER A 222 -6.35 2.17 3.02
CA SER A 222 -5.94 3.55 3.25
C SER A 222 -6.50 4.07 4.56
N THR A 223 -5.72 4.88 5.27
CA THR A 223 -6.13 5.60 6.47
C THR A 223 -5.84 7.10 6.30
N VAL A 224 -6.86 7.92 6.47
CA VAL A 224 -6.74 9.39 6.49
C VAL A 224 -7.09 9.89 7.89
N ASN A 225 -6.15 10.56 8.54
CA ASN A 225 -6.43 11.32 9.76
C ASN A 225 -6.70 12.78 9.37
N LEU A 226 -7.96 13.17 9.42
CA LEU A 226 -8.44 14.50 9.06
C LEU A 226 -8.55 15.38 10.30
N LYS A 227 -8.00 16.60 10.17
CA LYS A 227 -8.29 17.71 11.07
C LYS A 227 -8.95 18.84 10.30
N VAL A 228 -10.13 19.27 10.73
CA VAL A 228 -10.82 20.42 10.15
C VAL A 228 -10.58 21.67 11.01
N GLU A 229 -10.24 22.76 10.35
CA GLU A 229 -10.08 24.08 10.97
C GLU A 229 -11.32 24.95 10.71
N GLY A 230 -11.81 25.57 11.77
CA GLY A 230 -12.92 26.52 11.66
C GLY A 230 -12.44 27.79 10.95
N GLY A 231 -13.24 28.29 10.02
CA GLY A 231 -13.01 29.61 9.46
C GLY A 231 -13.07 30.62 10.61
N ARG A 232 -11.98 31.35 10.88
CA ARG A 232 -12.14 32.61 11.61
C ARG A 232 -13.12 33.44 10.78
N GLU A 233 -14.30 33.71 11.33
CA GLU A 233 -15.08 34.85 10.86
C GLU A 233 -14.09 36.02 10.76
N ALA A 234 -13.95 36.57 9.56
CA ALA A 234 -13.35 37.88 9.41
C ALA A 234 -14.22 38.80 10.27
N HIS A 235 -13.81 39.05 11.50
CA HIS A 235 -14.38 40.10 12.34
C HIS A 235 -14.39 41.35 11.47
N SER A 236 -15.58 41.71 10.99
CA SER A 236 -15.87 43.00 10.39
C SER A 236 -15.54 44.07 11.44
N ARG A 237 -14.28 44.49 11.47
CA ARG A 237 -13.92 45.82 11.95
C ARG A 237 -14.19 46.79 10.81
N ALA A 238 -15.48 46.97 10.50
CA ALA A 238 -15.92 48.21 9.94
C ALA A 238 -15.73 49.26 11.04
N CYS A 239 -14.60 49.97 11.02
CA CYS A 239 -14.46 51.21 11.75
C CYS A 239 -15.60 52.14 11.29
N ARG A 240 -16.63 52.30 12.14
CA ARG A 240 -17.60 53.39 11.99
C ARG A 240 -16.82 54.70 12.15
N ALA A 241 -16.61 55.42 11.07
CA ALA A 241 -16.34 56.85 11.14
C ALA A 241 -17.65 57.53 11.54
N SER A 242 -17.73 58.02 12.78
CA SER A 242 -18.80 58.92 13.21
C SER A 242 -18.69 60.24 12.44
N ILE A 243 -19.69 60.55 11.63
CA ILE A 243 -19.94 61.91 11.17
C ILE A 243 -20.85 62.55 12.22
N THR A 244 -20.26 63.29 13.16
CA THR A 244 -21.00 64.25 13.99
C THR A 244 -20.92 65.62 13.33
N SER A 245 -22.09 66.10 12.92
CA SER A 245 -22.37 67.41 12.31
C SER A 245 -21.75 68.58 13.08
N LEU A 246 -21.07 69.47 12.36
CA LEU A 246 -20.72 70.80 12.87
C LEU A 246 -21.88 71.76 12.60
N VAL A 247 -22.31 72.44 13.66
CA VAL A 247 -23.42 73.38 13.73
C VAL A 247 -23.10 74.68 12.98
N MET A 248 -24.08 75.16 12.21
CA MET A 248 -24.15 76.50 11.63
C MET A 248 -24.30 77.57 12.73
N ALA A 249 -23.39 78.55 12.76
CA ALA A 249 -23.69 79.90 13.25
C ALA A 249 -22.58 80.88 12.85
N ALA A 250 -22.88 81.77 11.90
CA ALA A 250 -22.42 83.17 11.93
C ALA A 250 -23.16 83.98 10.87
N SER A 251 -24.05 84.82 11.37
CA SER A 251 -24.90 85.75 10.64
C SER A 251 -24.09 86.92 10.05
N LEU A 252 -24.47 87.28 8.83
CA LEU A 252 -24.40 88.57 8.14
C LEU A 252 -23.86 89.78 8.94
N LEU A 253 -22.90 90.51 8.37
CA LEU A 253 -23.04 91.90 7.86
C LEU A 253 -21.66 92.57 7.64
N PHE A 254 -21.67 93.57 6.76
CA PHE A 254 -20.64 94.58 6.45
C PHE A 254 -19.70 94.31 5.25
N SER A 255 -20.26 94.60 4.08
CA SER A 255 -19.92 95.76 3.22
C SER A 255 -18.45 96.02 2.82
N HIS A 256 -18.25 96.03 1.49
CA HIS A 256 -17.22 96.71 0.68
C HIS A 256 -16.70 98.04 1.25
N PRO A 257 -15.44 98.44 0.97
CA PRO A 257 -15.07 99.10 -0.31
C PRO A 257 -13.80 98.51 -0.97
N HIS A 258 -13.75 98.32 -2.29
CA HIS A 258 -13.30 99.25 -3.34
C HIS A 258 -11.77 99.49 -3.43
N VAL A 259 -11.24 99.30 -4.65
CA VAL A 259 -10.32 100.19 -5.41
C VAL A 259 -8.82 99.81 -5.56
N LEU A 260 -8.47 99.57 -6.84
CA LEU A 260 -7.24 99.84 -7.62
C LEU A 260 -5.93 99.12 -7.21
N PHE A 261 -5.11 98.58 -8.12
CA PHE A 261 -4.81 98.89 -9.53
C PHE A 261 -4.70 97.63 -10.39
#